data_AF-A0A6A8LTP2-F1
#
_entry.id   AF-A0A6A8LTP2-F1
#
_cell.length_a   1.000
_cell.length_b   1.000
_cell.length_c   1.000
_cell.angle_alpha   90.00
_cell.angle_beta   90.00
_cell.angle_gamma   90.00
#
_symmetry.space_group_name_H-M   'P 1'
#
loop_
_entity.id
_entity.type
_entity.pdbx_description
1 polymer ?
#
loop_
_entity_poly.entity_id
_entity_poly.type
_entity_poly.pdbx_seq_one_letter_code
_entity_poly.pdbx_strand_id
1 'polypeptide(L)'
;KNRSYSNLGKYYCPNCDFKRPKLSYRMNRILSQSPQSSTFEIDNTNISLHIGGTYNIYNALAAYAVGNELGVSPQQIAHALSSNDEKVFGRQEVIKIGDKELTLVLIKNPVGLDQVLDMIKTDTEPFS
;
A
#
# COMPACT_ATOMS: atom_id res chain seq x y z
N LYS A 1 3.87 2.06 15.99
CA LYS A 1 3.27 3.20 15.25
C LYS A 1 1.74 3.09 15.32
N ASN A 2 1.04 4.07 15.92
CA ASN A 2 -0.43 4.05 16.05
C ASN A 2 -1.17 4.63 14.84
N ARG A 3 -0.47 5.31 13.95
CA ARG A 3 -0.97 5.97 12.74
C ARG A 3 -0.27 5.40 11.51
N SER A 4 -1.03 5.12 10.46
CA SER A 4 -0.49 4.71 9.17
C SER A 4 -0.18 5.96 8.34
N TYR A 5 -1.19 6.66 7.86
CA TYR A 5 -1.08 7.97 7.21
C TYR A 5 -2.34 8.80 7.43
N SER A 6 -2.25 10.13 7.22
CA SER A 6 -3.35 11.06 7.48
C SER A 6 -3.96 10.82 8.89
N ASN A 7 -5.28 10.72 9.01
CA ASN A 7 -6.00 10.38 10.24
C ASN A 7 -6.22 8.87 10.44
N LEU A 8 -5.69 8.00 9.56
CA LEU A 8 -5.91 6.56 9.62
C LEU A 8 -4.95 5.88 10.59
N GLY A 9 -5.48 4.95 11.38
CA GLY A 9 -4.71 4.26 12.40
C GLY A 9 -5.57 3.70 13.52
N LYS A 10 -4.93 3.32 14.62
CA LYS A 10 -5.56 2.89 15.86
C LYS A 10 -5.98 4.13 16.67
N TYR A 11 -7.06 4.79 16.24
CA TYR A 11 -7.60 5.95 16.94
C TYR A 11 -8.40 5.53 18.18
N TYR A 12 -8.41 6.39 19.20
CA TYR A 12 -9.29 6.32 20.36
C TYR A 12 -9.51 7.74 20.91
N CYS A 13 -10.67 7.99 21.50
CA CYS A 13 -10.96 9.19 22.26
C CYS A 13 -10.56 8.97 23.73
N PRO A 14 -9.80 9.87 24.36
CA PRO A 14 -9.49 9.75 25.78
C PRO A 14 -10.69 10.07 26.70
N ASN A 15 -11.75 10.70 26.16
CA ASN A 15 -12.88 11.22 26.93
C ASN A 15 -14.20 10.48 26.67
N CYS A 16 -14.23 9.51 25.74
CA CYS A 16 -15.42 8.69 25.48
C CYS A 16 -15.04 7.35 24.82
N ASP A 17 -16.03 6.49 24.58
CA ASP A 17 -15.81 5.14 24.05
C ASP A 17 -15.51 5.08 22.53
N PHE A 18 -15.49 6.22 21.84
CA PHE A 18 -15.22 6.25 20.41
C PHE A 18 -13.77 5.84 20.12
N LYS A 19 -13.61 4.68 19.50
CA LYS A 19 -12.31 4.11 19.15
C LYS A 19 -12.44 3.24 17.91
N ARG A 20 -11.31 2.89 17.31
CA ARG A 20 -11.32 1.99 16.16
C ARG A 20 -11.98 0.66 16.55
N PRO A 21 -13.01 0.20 15.82
CA PRO A 21 -13.67 -1.06 16.12
C PRO A 21 -12.74 -2.25 15.89
N LYS A 22 -13.18 -3.43 16.33
CA LYS A 22 -12.53 -4.69 15.97
C LYS A 22 -12.59 -4.85 14.45
N LEU A 23 -11.45 -5.19 13.85
CA LEU A 23 -11.33 -5.39 12.41
C LEU A 23 -11.74 -6.82 12.06
N SER A 24 -12.58 -6.97 11.04
CA SER A 24 -12.90 -8.28 10.44
C SER A 24 -11.74 -8.82 9.60
N TYR A 25 -11.10 -7.93 8.83
CA TYR A 25 -9.93 -8.21 7.99
C TYR A 25 -8.75 -7.35 8.42
N ARG A 26 -7.55 -7.92 8.50
CA ARG A 26 -6.40 -7.24 9.09
C ARG A 26 -5.18 -7.31 8.19
N MET A 27 -4.61 -6.16 7.87
CA MET A 27 -3.19 -6.11 7.48
C MET A 27 -2.34 -6.33 8.75
N ASN A 28 -1.66 -7.47 8.81
CA ASN A 28 -0.91 -7.93 9.97
C ASN A 28 0.43 -7.19 10.08
N ARG A 29 1.18 -7.17 8.98
CA ARG A 29 2.53 -6.59 8.90
C ARG A 29 2.92 -6.26 7.46
N ILE A 30 3.82 -5.30 7.36
CA ILE A 30 4.55 -4.99 6.13
C ILE A 30 5.85 -5.78 6.19
N LEU A 31 6.16 -6.54 5.14
CA LEU A 31 7.37 -7.35 5.02
C LEU A 31 8.49 -6.55 4.33
N SER A 32 8.15 -5.83 3.26
CA SER A 32 9.07 -4.94 2.54
C SER A 32 8.30 -3.85 1.80
N GLN A 33 8.94 -2.70 1.60
CA GLN A 33 8.46 -1.64 0.71
C GLN A 33 9.65 -1.02 -0.02
N SER A 34 9.45 -0.71 -1.28
CA SER A 34 10.28 0.19 -2.07
C SER A 34 9.36 1.19 -2.80
N PRO A 35 9.91 2.17 -3.53
CA PRO A 35 9.07 3.05 -4.35
C PRO A 35 8.27 2.28 -5.41
N GLN A 36 8.76 1.12 -5.88
CA GLN A 36 8.17 0.34 -6.97
C GLN A 36 7.41 -0.91 -6.50
N SER A 37 7.53 -1.33 -5.24
CA SER A 37 6.81 -2.52 -4.75
C SER A 37 6.46 -2.46 -3.27
N SER A 38 5.53 -3.31 -2.85
CA SER A 38 5.19 -3.49 -1.44
C SER A 38 4.76 -4.93 -1.19
N THR A 39 5.40 -5.59 -0.22
CA THR A 39 5.01 -6.93 0.23
C THR A 39 4.51 -6.85 1.67
N PHE A 40 3.34 -7.42 1.93
CA PHE A 40 2.66 -7.36 3.22
C PHE A 40 1.76 -8.58 3.42
N GLU A 41 1.21 -8.70 4.62
CA GLU A 41 0.40 -9.84 5.03
C GLU A 41 -1.00 -9.38 5.42
N ILE A 42 -2.04 -10.00 4.84
CA ILE A 42 -3.45 -9.81 5.23
C ILE A 42 -4.00 -11.15 5.71
N ASP A 43 -4.47 -11.19 6.96
CA ASP A 43 -4.96 -12.38 7.64
C ASP A 43 -4.05 -13.61 7.44
N ASN A 44 -2.75 -13.40 7.65
CA ASN A 44 -1.66 -14.38 7.46
C ASN A 44 -1.42 -14.83 5.99
N THR A 45 -2.01 -14.14 5.02
CA THR A 45 -1.79 -14.38 3.58
C THR A 45 -0.83 -13.34 3.03
N ASN A 46 0.29 -13.78 2.45
CA ASN A 46 1.27 -12.88 1.83
C ASN A 46 0.75 -12.34 0.50
N ILE A 47 0.91 -11.04 0.28
CA ILE A 47 0.53 -10.31 -0.93
C ILE A 47 1.69 -9.40 -1.33
N SER A 48 2.00 -9.38 -2.63
CA SER A 48 3.04 -8.53 -3.21
C SER A 48 2.43 -7.64 -4.29
N LEU A 49 2.49 -6.32 -4.12
CA LEU A 49 2.08 -5.37 -5.14
C LEU A 49 3.30 -4.86 -5.91
N HIS A 50 3.17 -4.75 -7.24
CA HIS A 50 4.15 -4.12 -8.13
C HIS A 50 4.01 -2.58 -8.18
N ILE A 51 3.69 -1.99 -7.03
CA ILE A 51 3.65 -0.54 -6.82
C ILE A 51 3.97 -0.22 -5.36
N GLY A 52 4.72 0.85 -5.11
CA GLY A 52 5.01 1.33 -3.76
C GLY A 52 3.87 2.16 -3.15
N GLY A 53 4.11 2.60 -1.92
CA GLY A 53 3.25 3.54 -1.20
C GLY A 53 2.18 2.87 -0.33
N THR A 54 2.13 3.28 0.94
CA THR A 54 1.26 2.73 1.98
C THR A 54 -0.23 2.83 1.65
N TYR A 55 -0.65 3.85 0.90
CA TYR A 55 -2.04 3.99 0.49
C TYR A 55 -2.49 2.86 -0.47
N ASN A 56 -1.59 2.28 -1.27
CA ASN A 56 -1.93 1.15 -2.15
C ASN A 56 -2.17 -0.14 -1.34
N ILE A 57 -1.50 -0.30 -0.20
CA ILE A 57 -1.77 -1.41 0.73
C ILE A 57 -3.21 -1.32 1.28
N TYR A 58 -3.72 -0.11 1.54
CA TYR A 58 -5.12 0.09 1.93
C TYR A 58 -6.10 -0.26 0.80
N ASN A 59 -5.78 0.09 -0.45
CA ASN A 59 -6.60 -0.31 -1.61
C ASN A 59 -6.64 -1.83 -1.76
N ALA A 60 -5.49 -2.50 -1.64
CA ALA A 60 -5.42 -3.95 -1.69
C ALA A 60 -6.17 -4.61 -0.52
N LEU A 61 -6.12 -4.04 0.69
CA LEU A 61 -6.90 -4.51 1.83
C LEU A 61 -8.41 -4.39 1.57
N ALA A 62 -8.86 -3.32 0.93
CA ALA A 62 -10.27 -3.17 0.54
C ALA A 62 -10.69 -4.22 -0.50
N ALA A 63 -9.87 -4.43 -1.54
CA ALA A 63 -10.10 -5.46 -2.55
C ALA A 63 -10.13 -6.87 -1.93
N TYR A 64 -9.21 -7.14 -0.98
CA TYR A 64 -9.16 -8.40 -0.24
C TYR A 64 -10.43 -8.62 0.58
N ALA A 65 -10.86 -7.61 1.34
CA ALA A 65 -12.08 -7.69 2.14
C ALA A 65 -13.30 -7.99 1.26
N VAL A 66 -13.45 -7.28 0.14
CA VAL A 66 -14.56 -7.51 -0.80
C VAL A 66 -14.50 -8.92 -1.42
N GLY A 67 -13.32 -9.35 -1.88
CA GLY A 67 -13.17 -10.70 -2.45
C GLY A 67 -13.52 -11.79 -1.44
N ASN A 68 -13.14 -11.60 -0.18
CA ASN A 68 -13.42 -12.55 0.90
C ASN A 68 -14.93 -12.62 1.22
N GLU A 69 -15.60 -11.47 1.32
CA GLU A 69 -17.07 -11.40 1.49
C GLU A 69 -17.84 -12.07 0.34
N LEU A 70 -17.27 -12.09 -0.87
CA LEU A 70 -17.83 -12.75 -2.04
C LEU A 70 -17.45 -14.25 -2.15
N GLY A 71 -16.76 -14.80 -1.16
CA GLY A 71 -16.39 -16.21 -1.11
C GLY A 71 -15.17 -16.59 -1.96
N VAL A 72 -14.38 -15.63 -2.43
CA VAL A 72 -13.10 -15.91 -3.10
C VAL A 72 -12.07 -16.28 -2.04
N SER A 73 -11.31 -17.35 -2.26
CA SER A 73 -10.35 -17.80 -1.23
C SER A 73 -9.22 -16.77 -1.05
N PRO A 74 -8.65 -16.64 0.16
CA PRO A 74 -7.49 -15.79 0.41
C PRO A 74 -6.35 -16.01 -0.59
N GLN A 75 -6.11 -17.26 -0.98
CA GLN A 75 -5.05 -17.64 -1.93
C GLN A 75 -5.35 -17.14 -3.34
N GLN A 76 -6.61 -17.22 -3.79
CA GLN A 76 -7.02 -16.71 -5.10
C GLN A 76 -6.92 -15.19 -5.16
N ILE A 77 -7.36 -14.49 -4.10
CA ILE A 77 -7.24 -13.04 -3.98
C ILE A 77 -5.77 -12.62 -3.99
N ALA A 78 -4.94 -13.28 -3.17
CA ALA A 78 -3.52 -12.97 -3.10
C ALA A 78 -2.82 -13.23 -4.43
N HIS A 79 -3.17 -14.32 -5.12
CA HIS A 79 -2.68 -14.60 -6.46
C HIS A 79 -3.06 -13.49 -7.45
N ALA A 80 -4.32 -13.04 -7.46
CA ALA A 80 -4.80 -11.98 -8.36
C ALA A 80 -4.17 -10.61 -8.05
N LEU A 81 -3.96 -10.27 -6.77
CA LEU A 81 -3.31 -9.02 -6.37
C LEU A 81 -1.80 -9.04 -6.62
N SER A 82 -1.20 -10.24 -6.60
CA SER A 82 0.26 -10.41 -6.76
C SER A 82 0.68 -10.87 -8.15
N SER A 83 -0.27 -11.21 -9.02
CA SER A 83 0.03 -11.49 -10.42
C SER A 83 0.64 -10.24 -11.07
N ASN A 84 1.44 -10.46 -12.11
CA ASN A 84 2.03 -9.39 -12.90
C ASN A 84 0.91 -8.63 -13.64
N ASP A 85 0.24 -7.73 -12.94
CA ASP A 85 -0.51 -6.66 -13.56
C ASP A 85 0.51 -5.68 -14.13
N GLU A 86 0.29 -5.31 -15.40
CA GLU A 86 0.90 -4.12 -15.97
C GLU A 86 0.74 -2.99 -14.97
N LYS A 87 1.84 -2.34 -14.56
CA LYS A 87 1.84 -1.19 -13.64
C LYS A 87 0.58 -0.36 -13.88
N VAL A 88 -0.33 -0.31 -12.90
CA VAL A 88 -1.64 0.36 -13.08
C VAL A 88 -1.39 1.76 -13.61
N PHE A 89 -1.75 1.95 -14.88
CA PHE A 89 -1.37 3.11 -15.68
C PHE A 89 -1.81 4.40 -14.97
N GLY A 90 -0.90 5.38 -14.87
CA GLY A 90 -1.18 6.71 -14.30
C GLY A 90 -0.82 6.96 -12.83
N ARG A 91 -0.17 6.00 -12.13
CA ARG A 91 0.35 6.25 -10.76
C ARG A 91 1.86 6.47 -10.70
N GLN A 92 2.64 5.67 -11.43
CA GLN A 92 4.10 5.80 -11.54
C GLN A 92 4.50 5.45 -12.97
N GLU A 93 4.90 6.46 -13.74
CA GLU A 93 5.38 6.26 -15.09
C GLU A 93 6.90 6.14 -15.05
N VAL A 94 7.42 4.97 -15.46
CA VAL A 94 8.87 4.75 -15.55
C VAL A 94 9.30 4.95 -16.99
N ILE A 95 10.14 5.96 -17.20
CA ILE A 95 10.63 6.39 -18.50
C ILE A 95 12.13 6.09 -18.55
N LYS A 96 12.57 5.35 -19.56
CA LYS A 96 14.00 5.07 -19.77
C LYS A 96 14.65 6.24 -20.50
N ILE A 97 15.68 6.85 -19.90
CA ILE A 97 16.46 7.94 -20.49
C ILE A 97 17.92 7.54 -20.49
N GLY A 98 18.40 7.02 -21.64
CA GLY A 98 19.75 6.46 -21.76
C GLY A 98 19.92 5.22 -20.87
N ASP A 99 20.85 5.30 -19.94
CA ASP A 99 21.15 4.29 -18.92
C ASP A 99 20.40 4.49 -17.59
N LYS A 100 19.55 5.53 -17.51
CA LYS A 100 18.78 5.86 -16.30
C LYS A 100 17.30 5.51 -16.43
N GLU A 101 16.70 5.16 -15.30
CA GLU A 101 15.26 5.07 -15.14
C GLU A 101 14.72 6.31 -14.42
N LEU A 102 13.89 7.09 -15.10
CA LEU A 102 13.16 8.21 -14.51
C LEU A 102 11.79 7.70 -14.03
N THR A 103 11.44 7.93 -12.77
CA THR A 103 10.09 7.67 -12.26
C THR A 103 9.34 8.99 -12.11
N LEU A 104 8.29 9.20 -12.90
CA LEU A 104 7.39 10.35 -12.78
C LEU A 104 6.23 10.01 -11.83
N VAL A 105 6.04 10.86 -10.81
CA VAL A 105 5.03 10.67 -9.76
C VAL A 105 4.11 11.88 -9.67
N LEU A 106 2.80 11.65 -9.74
CA LEU A 106 1.78 12.70 -9.71
C LEU A 106 1.41 13.08 -8.27
N ILE A 107 1.40 14.37 -7.96
CA ILE A 107 0.93 14.93 -6.69
C ILE A 107 -0.27 15.83 -6.94
N LYS A 108 -1.36 15.59 -6.19
CA LYS A 108 -2.63 16.35 -6.33
C LYS A 108 -2.98 17.20 -5.10
N ASN A 109 -2.43 16.88 -3.93
CA ASN A 109 -2.76 17.54 -2.66
C ASN A 109 -1.69 17.27 -1.59
N PRO A 110 -1.71 17.97 -0.43
CA PRO A 110 -0.68 17.83 0.60
C PRO A 110 -0.54 16.42 1.19
N VAL A 111 -1.65 15.70 1.42
CA VAL A 111 -1.60 14.31 1.92
C VAL A 111 -0.93 13.41 0.89
N GLY A 112 -1.21 13.63 -0.40
CA GLY A 112 -0.56 12.94 -1.51
C GLY A 112 0.94 13.23 -1.56
N LEU A 113 1.36 14.49 -1.35
CA LEU A 113 2.77 14.85 -1.27
C LEU A 113 3.48 14.09 -0.14
N ASP A 114 2.92 14.07 1.07
CA ASP A 114 3.50 13.33 2.20
C ASP A 114 3.66 11.83 1.89
N GLN A 115 2.66 11.24 1.22
CA GLN A 115 2.73 9.83 0.82
C GLN A 115 3.79 9.56 -0.25
N VAL A 116 4.00 10.49 -1.19
CA VAL A 116 5.08 10.37 -2.17
C VAL A 116 6.45 10.51 -1.50
N LEU A 117 6.62 11.46 -0.58
CA LEU A 117 7.88 11.62 0.15
C LEU A 117 8.19 10.41 1.04
N ASP A 118 7.20 9.90 1.78
CA ASP A 118 7.38 8.70 2.60
C ASP A 118 7.65 7.45 1.77
N MET A 119 7.10 7.36 0.56
CA MET A 119 7.41 6.30 -0.40
C MET A 119 8.86 6.41 -0.90
N ILE A 120 9.32 7.60 -1.29
CA ILE A 120 10.70 7.80 -1.77
C ILE A 120 11.73 7.43 -0.68
N LYS A 121 11.43 7.69 0.59
CA LYS A 121 12.28 7.27 1.74
C LYS A 121 12.43 5.75 1.90
N THR A 122 11.63 4.94 1.20
CA THR A 122 11.77 3.48 1.19
C THR A 122 12.79 2.99 0.17
N ASP A 123 13.33 3.88 -0.67
CA ASP A 123 14.43 3.54 -1.55
C ASP A 123 15.69 3.22 -0.73
N THR A 124 16.33 2.10 -1.05
CA THR A 124 17.57 1.65 -0.40
C THR A 124 18.81 2.10 -1.14
N GLU A 125 18.66 2.56 -2.39
CA GLU A 125 19.76 3.05 -3.21
C GLU A 125 20.10 4.51 -2.85
N PRO A 126 21.38 4.92 -2.96
CA PRO A 126 21.76 6.30 -2.71
C PRO A 126 21.13 7.26 -3.74
N PHE A 127 20.64 8.40 -3.25
CA PHE A 127 20.21 9.49 -4.13
C PHE A 127 21.42 10.05 -4.88
N SER A 128 21.39 9.98 -6.22
CA SER A 128 22.41 10.52 -7.13
C SER A 128 22.09 11.94 -7.60
#